data_AF-A0A8H7EWE5-F1
#
_entry.id   AF-A0A8H7EWE5-F1
#
_cell.length_a   1.000
_cell.length_b   1.000
_cell.length_c   1.000
_cell.angle_alpha   90.00
_cell.angle_beta   90.00
_cell.angle_gamma   90.00
#
_symmetry.space_group_name_H-M   'P 1'
#
loop_
_entity.id
_entity.type
_entity.pdbx_description
1 polymer ?
#
loop_
_entity_poly.entity_id
_entity_poly.type
_entity_poly.pdbx_seq_one_letter_code
_entity_poly.pdbx_strand_id
1 'polypeptide(L)'
;MASAVLPLLNSVPILTGADNYDSWKRNMRNILTLLQADGSSCSALDMCEDTATTTNDPAEVAKRAQVQKIAIAAINTRIAEGLISISYTSVRDLWVALENTYGTAGPAAIYSMYQQCYDLRANTQVATKAKT
;
A
#
# COMPACT_ATOMS: atom_id res chain seq x y z
N MET A 1 -10.76 -11.68 15.30
CA MET A 1 -10.90 -10.64 14.26
C MET A 1 -10.05 -10.89 13.00
N ALA A 2 -8.79 -11.36 13.09
CA ALA A 2 -7.93 -11.62 11.91
C ALA A 2 -8.57 -12.50 10.80
N SER A 3 -9.42 -13.46 11.17
CA SER A 3 -10.04 -14.40 10.20
C SER A 3 -11.08 -13.77 9.26
N ALA A 4 -11.66 -12.61 9.61
CA ALA A 4 -12.66 -11.94 8.76
C ALA A 4 -12.04 -10.96 7.76
N VAL A 5 -10.76 -10.60 7.93
CA VAL A 5 -10.06 -9.63 7.08
C VAL A 5 -9.32 -10.31 5.93
N LEU A 6 -8.96 -11.59 6.08
CA LEU A 6 -8.31 -12.39 5.03
C LEU A 6 -9.14 -12.54 3.73
N PRO A 7 -10.48 -12.69 3.77
CA PRO A 7 -11.29 -12.68 2.55
C PRO A 7 -11.31 -11.31 1.85
N LEU A 8 -11.28 -10.21 2.61
CA LEU A 8 -11.23 -8.85 2.07
C LEU A 8 -9.88 -8.56 1.40
N LEU A 9 -8.83 -9.30 1.73
CA LEU A 9 -7.55 -9.19 1.03
C LEU A 9 -7.70 -9.41 -0.48
N ASN A 10 -8.65 -10.24 -0.91
CA ASN A 10 -8.93 -10.50 -2.33
C ASN A 10 -9.39 -9.25 -3.11
N SER A 11 -9.89 -8.22 -2.42
CA SER A 11 -10.24 -6.95 -3.07
C SER A 11 -9.03 -6.06 -3.32
N VAL A 12 -7.86 -6.38 -2.76
CA VAL A 12 -6.62 -5.66 -3.05
C VAL A 12 -6.00 -6.26 -4.32
N PRO A 13 -5.71 -5.44 -5.35
CA PRO A 13 -4.99 -5.92 -6.53
C PRO A 13 -3.60 -6.41 -6.14
N ILE A 14 -2.95 -7.21 -7.00
CA ILE A 14 -1.53 -7.55 -6.81
C ILE A 14 -0.67 -6.35 -7.21
N LEU A 15 0.24 -5.90 -6.34
CA LEU A 15 1.22 -4.88 -6.68
C LEU A 15 2.18 -5.43 -7.74
N THR A 16 2.22 -4.78 -8.89
CA THR A 16 3.09 -5.17 -10.02
C THR A 16 4.19 -4.17 -10.31
N GLY A 17 4.13 -2.97 -9.70
CA GLY A 17 5.13 -1.93 -9.86
C GLY A 17 4.57 -0.55 -9.53
N ALA A 18 5.25 0.50 -10.00
CA ALA A 18 4.85 1.89 -9.76
C ALA A 18 3.48 2.24 -10.37
N ASP A 19 3.15 1.67 -11.54
CA ASP A 19 1.93 2.01 -12.29
C ASP A 19 0.64 1.75 -11.53
N ASN A 20 0.62 0.73 -10.66
CA ASN A 20 -0.55 0.39 -9.85
C ASN A 20 -0.36 0.61 -8.35
N TYR A 21 0.77 1.21 -7.94
CA TYR A 21 1.12 1.41 -6.55
C TYR A 21 0.11 2.26 -5.78
N ASP A 22 -0.34 3.39 -6.33
CA ASP A 22 -1.27 4.28 -5.62
C ASP A 22 -2.62 3.61 -5.33
N SER A 23 -3.13 2.87 -6.31
CA SER A 23 -4.39 2.11 -6.16
C SER A 23 -4.21 0.96 -5.19
N TRP A 24 -3.09 0.25 -5.27
CA TRP A 24 -2.73 -0.80 -4.33
C TRP A 24 -2.62 -0.27 -2.90
N LYS A 25 -1.88 0.83 -2.69
CA LYS A 25 -1.64 1.48 -1.39
C LYS A 25 -2.95 1.87 -0.74
N ARG A 26 -3.86 2.51 -1.47
CA ARG A 26 -5.18 2.91 -0.95
C ARG A 26 -5.99 1.72 -0.45
N ASN A 27 -6.05 0.64 -1.24
CA ASN A 27 -6.79 -0.56 -0.88
C ASN A 27 -6.14 -1.30 0.30
N MET A 28 -4.81 -1.41 0.30
CA MET A 28 -4.07 -2.07 1.38
C MET A 28 -4.17 -1.30 2.70
N ARG A 29 -4.17 0.04 2.69
CA ARG A 29 -4.42 0.86 3.90
C ARG A 29 -5.74 0.51 4.57
N ASN A 30 -6.83 0.41 3.80
CA ASN A 30 -8.15 0.07 4.34
C ASN A 30 -8.14 -1.29 5.04
N ILE A 31 -7.44 -2.27 4.45
CA ILE A 31 -7.29 -3.60 5.04
C ILE A 31 -6.44 -3.55 6.32
N LEU A 32 -5.34 -2.80 6.32
CA LEU A 32 -4.46 -2.64 7.47
C LEU A 32 -5.14 -1.91 8.64
N THR A 33 -6.05 -0.97 8.37
CA THR A 33 -6.89 -0.34 9.41
C THR A 33 -7.78 -1.38 10.12
N LEU A 34 -8.30 -2.36 9.37
CA LEU A 34 -9.16 -3.42 9.92
C LEU A 34 -8.36 -4.53 10.60
N LEU A 35 -7.05 -4.64 10.33
CA LEU A 35 -6.17 -5.61 10.97
C LEU A 35 -5.74 -5.12 12.35
N GLN A 36 -6.56 -5.45 13.35
CA GLN A 36 -6.31 -5.20 14.76
C GLN A 36 -6.51 -6.49 15.57
N ALA A 37 -5.65 -6.73 16.57
CA ALA A 37 -5.88 -7.77 17.56
C ALA A 37 -6.93 -7.33 18.58
N ASP A 38 -7.72 -8.26 19.09
CA ASP A 38 -8.77 -7.93 20.06
C ASP A 38 -8.18 -7.35 21.35
N GLY A 39 -8.73 -6.22 21.78
CA GLY A 39 -8.19 -5.41 22.87
C GLY A 39 -6.79 -4.83 22.63
N SER A 40 -6.27 -4.79 21.39
CA SER A 40 -5.04 -4.07 21.05
C SER A 40 -5.30 -2.57 20.97
N SER A 41 -4.36 -1.77 21.48
CA SER A 41 -4.38 -0.31 21.36
C SER A 41 -4.07 0.24 19.95
N CYS A 42 -3.55 -0.59 19.04
CA CYS A 42 -3.14 -0.15 17.70
C CYS A 42 -3.51 -1.14 16.59
N SER A 43 -3.80 -0.58 15.42
CA SER A 43 -4.01 -1.31 14.16
C SER A 43 -2.68 -1.58 13.45
N ALA A 44 -2.70 -2.45 12.44
CA ALA A 44 -1.55 -2.65 11.57
C ALA A 44 -1.16 -1.38 10.80
N LEU A 45 -2.13 -0.53 10.45
CA LEU A 45 -1.84 0.76 9.80
C LEU A 45 -1.04 1.68 10.73
N ASP A 46 -1.39 1.73 12.02
CA ASP A 46 -0.65 2.55 12.99
C ASP A 46 0.81 2.11 13.14
N MET A 47 1.07 0.82 12.95
CA MET A 47 2.43 0.27 12.93
C MET A 47 3.18 0.62 11.64
N CYS A 48 2.48 0.72 10.50
CA CYS A 48 3.08 1.18 9.25
C CYS A 48 3.44 2.68 9.30
N GLU A 49 2.59 3.50 9.93
CA GLU A 49 2.72 4.95 9.98
C GLU A 49 3.49 5.46 11.21
N ASP A 50 3.89 4.56 12.11
CA ASP A 50 4.58 4.90 13.38
C ASP A 50 3.79 5.82 14.29
N THR A 51 2.47 5.73 14.23
CA THR A 51 1.55 6.43 15.13
C THR A 51 1.27 5.62 16.38
N ALA A 52 1.70 4.36 16.42
CA ALA A 52 1.51 3.46 17.55
C ALA A 52 2.26 3.95 18.80
N THR A 53 1.52 4.24 19.87
CA THR A 53 2.09 4.69 21.15
C THR A 53 2.95 3.59 21.78
N THR A 54 4.13 3.90 22.29
CA THR A 54 5.00 2.92 22.97
C THR A 54 4.30 2.33 24.20
N THR A 55 4.38 1.00 24.38
CA THR A 55 3.83 0.30 25.55
C THR A 55 4.85 -0.67 26.13
N ASN A 56 4.89 -0.78 27.45
CA ASN A 56 5.75 -1.72 28.19
C ASN A 56 4.97 -2.93 28.71
N ASP A 57 3.66 -3.02 28.46
CA ASP A 57 2.85 -4.17 28.85
C ASP A 57 3.22 -5.39 27.97
N PRO A 58 3.73 -6.49 28.56
CA PRO A 58 4.12 -7.69 27.81
C PRO A 58 2.97 -8.29 26.98
N ALA A 59 1.72 -8.19 27.46
CA ALA A 59 0.57 -8.71 26.75
C ALA A 59 0.28 -7.90 25.48
N GLU A 60 0.33 -6.57 25.56
CA GLU A 60 0.20 -5.69 24.40
C GLU A 60 1.37 -5.87 23.42
N VAL A 61 2.61 -6.02 23.92
CA VAL A 61 3.78 -6.28 23.05
C VAL A 61 3.60 -7.58 22.25
N ALA A 62 3.13 -8.66 22.89
CA ALA A 62 2.88 -9.94 22.21
C ALA A 62 1.78 -9.82 21.14
N LYS A 63 0.69 -9.12 21.44
CA LYS A 63 -0.38 -8.84 20.46
C LYS A 63 0.14 -8.01 19.29
N ARG A 64 0.96 -6.99 19.56
CA ARG A 64 1.54 -6.15 18.51
C ARG A 64 2.44 -6.95 17.57
N ALA A 65 3.28 -7.83 18.13
CA ALA A 65 4.11 -8.74 17.34
C ALA A 65 3.25 -9.69 16.47
N GLN A 66 2.09 -10.13 16.96
CA GLN A 66 1.16 -10.94 16.17
C GLN A 66 0.55 -10.14 15.01
N VAL A 67 0.06 -8.92 15.28
CA VAL A 67 -0.49 -8.02 14.24
C VAL A 67 0.56 -7.73 13.16
N GLN A 68 1.80 -7.47 13.57
CA GLN A 68 2.93 -7.22 12.67
C GLN A 68 3.19 -8.40 11.73
N LYS A 69 3.22 -9.64 12.24
CA LYS A 69 3.40 -10.85 11.41
C LYS A 69 2.26 -11.03 10.40
N ILE A 70 1.01 -10.81 10.84
CA ILE A 70 -0.17 -10.94 9.97
C ILE A 70 -0.14 -9.86 8.88
N ALA A 71 0.22 -8.63 9.23
CA ALA A 71 0.30 -7.51 8.30
C ALA A 71 1.39 -7.72 7.24
N ILE A 72 2.58 -8.19 7.63
CA ILE A 72 3.64 -8.55 6.69
C ILE A 72 3.18 -9.65 5.73
N ALA A 73 2.54 -10.70 6.25
CA ALA A 73 2.01 -11.77 5.42
C ALA A 73 0.93 -11.25 4.44
N ALA A 74 0.01 -10.42 4.92
CA ALA A 74 -1.02 -9.79 4.11
C ALA A 74 -0.42 -8.97 2.95
N ILE A 75 0.55 -8.10 3.26
CA ILE A 75 1.25 -7.30 2.25
C ILE A 75 1.94 -8.21 1.23
N ASN A 76 2.71 -9.20 1.68
CA ASN A 76 3.45 -10.12 0.80
C ASN A 76 2.54 -10.94 -0.13
N THR A 77 1.36 -11.37 0.33
CA THR A 77 0.40 -12.08 -0.54
C THR A 77 -0.20 -11.21 -1.65
N ARG A 78 -0.04 -9.89 -1.56
CA ARG A 78 -0.54 -8.92 -2.53
C ARG A 78 0.57 -8.19 -3.26
N ILE A 79 1.75 -8.78 -3.33
CA ILE A 79 2.89 -8.31 -4.10
C ILE A 79 3.26 -9.39 -5.10
N ALA A 80 3.60 -9.01 -6.34
CA ALA A 80 4.05 -9.97 -7.33
C ALA A 80 5.39 -10.60 -6.91
N GLU A 81 5.61 -11.84 -7.31
CA GLU A 81 6.84 -12.55 -6.97
C GLU A 81 8.07 -11.80 -7.51
N GLY A 82 9.12 -11.70 -6.68
CA GLY A 82 10.36 -11.02 -7.06
C GLY A 82 10.33 -9.49 -7.00
N LEU A 83 9.20 -8.85 -6.67
CA LEU A 83 9.15 -7.39 -6.46
C LEU A 83 10.01 -6.97 -5.24
N ILE A 84 10.06 -7.81 -4.22
CA ILE A 84 10.87 -7.61 -3.03
C ILE A 84 11.85 -8.77 -2.87
N SER A 85 13.14 -8.45 -2.83
CA SER A 85 14.22 -9.45 -2.67
C SER A 85 14.62 -9.72 -1.21
N ILE A 86 14.09 -8.95 -0.27
CA ILE A 86 14.48 -8.97 1.15
C ILE A 86 13.29 -9.35 2.02
N SER A 87 13.51 -10.21 3.01
CA SER A 87 12.51 -10.51 4.03
C SER A 87 12.52 -9.46 5.13
N TYR A 88 11.38 -8.78 5.34
CA TYR A 88 11.22 -7.79 6.39
C TYR A 88 10.62 -8.40 7.64
N THR A 89 11.15 -8.03 8.81
CA THR A 89 10.59 -8.39 10.12
C THR A 89 9.70 -7.30 10.69
N SER A 90 9.84 -6.06 10.19
CA SER A 90 9.06 -4.87 10.52
C SER A 90 8.06 -4.54 9.41
N VAL A 91 6.79 -4.39 9.77
CA VAL A 91 5.75 -3.98 8.81
C VAL A 91 5.99 -2.55 8.32
N ARG A 92 6.57 -1.69 9.18
CA ARG A 92 6.97 -0.33 8.81
C ARG A 92 8.06 -0.34 7.76
N ASP A 93 9.11 -1.12 7.99
CA ASP A 93 10.27 -1.13 7.09
C ASP A 93 9.86 -1.65 5.70
N LEU A 94 9.00 -2.68 5.68
CA LEU A 94 8.37 -3.17 4.45
C LEU A 94 7.53 -2.07 3.76
N TRP A 95 6.69 -1.37 4.52
CA TRP A 95 5.83 -0.31 3.99
C TRP A 95 6.63 0.85 3.39
N VAL A 96 7.64 1.32 4.12
CA VAL A 96 8.55 2.40 3.69
C VAL A 96 9.38 1.96 2.49
N ALA A 97 9.86 0.71 2.45
CA ALA A 97 10.58 0.19 1.29
C ALA A 97 9.71 0.22 0.03
N LEU A 98 8.46 -0.26 0.12
CA LEU A 98 7.50 -0.21 -0.98
C LEU A 98 7.21 1.22 -1.43
N GLU A 99 7.05 2.15 -0.51
CA GLU A 99 6.85 3.57 -0.80
C GLU A 99 8.06 4.20 -1.49
N ASN A 100 9.27 3.91 -1.02
CA ASN A 100 10.48 4.43 -1.65
C ASN A 100 10.71 3.84 -3.05
N THR A 101 10.44 2.54 -3.23
CA THR A 101 10.68 1.84 -4.51
C THR A 101 9.61 2.14 -5.56
N TYR A 102 8.34 2.21 -5.17
CA TYR A 102 7.22 2.31 -6.13
C TYR A 102 6.33 3.54 -5.93
N GLY A 103 6.38 4.19 -4.78
CA GLY A 103 5.59 5.39 -4.46
C GLY A 103 6.16 6.68 -5.02
N THR A 104 7.44 6.68 -5.39
CA THR A 104 8.01 7.79 -6.15
C THR A 104 7.64 7.60 -7.62
N ALA A 105 6.57 8.27 -8.08
CA ALA A 105 6.47 8.61 -9.49
C ALA A 105 7.70 9.46 -9.83
N GLY A 106 8.78 8.81 -10.27
CA GLY A 106 10.01 9.51 -10.65
C GLY A 106 9.71 10.58 -11.71
N PRO A 107 10.64 11.51 -11.98
CA PRO A 107 10.45 12.55 -12.98
C PRO A 107 9.88 12.01 -14.30
N ALA A 108 10.30 10.81 -14.72
CA ALA A 108 9.78 10.11 -15.90
C ALA A 108 8.28 9.78 -15.84
N ALA A 109 7.74 9.38 -14.68
CA ALA A 109 6.32 9.12 -14.50
C ALA A 109 5.51 10.43 -14.48
N ILE A 110 6.03 11.48 -13.84
CA ILE A 110 5.43 12.83 -13.86
C ILE A 110 5.43 13.38 -15.29
N TYR A 111 6.52 13.24 -16.04
CA TYR A 111 6.60 13.63 -17.45
C TYR A 111 5.65 12.81 -18.31
N SER A 112 5.53 11.50 -18.11
CA SER A 112 4.59 10.65 -18.85
C SER A 112 3.13 11.06 -18.60
N MET A 113 2.76 11.33 -17.35
CA MET A 113 1.42 11.85 -17.00
C MET A 113 1.18 13.25 -17.60
N TYR A 114 2.19 14.12 -17.59
CA TYR A 114 2.10 15.43 -18.24
C TYR A 114 1.93 15.30 -19.75
N GLN A 115 2.71 14.44 -20.41
CA GLN A 115 2.64 14.16 -21.84
C GLN A 115 1.26 13.62 -22.22
N GLN A 116 0.73 12.64 -21.48
CA GLN A 116 -0.60 12.09 -21.68
C GLN A 116 -1.71 13.15 -21.53
N CYS A 117 -1.61 14.02 -20.52
CA CYS A 117 -2.53 15.14 -20.35
C CYS A 117 -2.44 16.15 -21.50
N TYR A 118 -1.24 16.41 -22.01
CA TYR A 118 -1.01 17.31 -23.13
C TYR A 118 -1.58 16.73 -24.44
N ASP A 119 -1.37 15.45 -24.70
CA ASP A 119 -1.86 14.74 -25.89
C ASP A 119 -3.39 14.64 -25.89
N LEU A 120 -4.01 14.39 -24.74
CA LEU A 120 -5.47 14.45 -24.57
C LEU A 120 -6.02 15.85 -24.89
N ARG A 121 -5.38 16.91 -24.40
CA ARG A 121 -5.78 18.29 -24.69
C ARG A 121 -5.60 18.64 -26.18
N ALA A 122 -4.50 18.22 -26.79
CA ALA A 122 -4.22 18.45 -28.21
C ALA A 122 -5.26 17.75 -29.10
N ASN A 123 -5.53 16.47 -28.85
CA ASN A 123 -6.54 15.71 -29.61
C ASN A 123 -7.96 16.25 -29.44
N THR A 124 -8.31 16.79 -28.27
CA THR A 124 -9.61 17.43 -28.04
C THR A 124 -9.77 18.72 -28.85
N GLN A 125 -8.69 19.49 -29.04
CA GLN A 125 -8.70 20.72 -29.85
C GLN A 125 -8.69 20.45 -31.36
N VAL A 126 -8.07 19.37 -31.82
CA VAL A 126 -8.10 18.96 -33.24
C VAL A 126 -9.48 18.44 -33.62
N ALA A 127 -10.12 17.65 -32.75
CA ALA A 127 -11.47 17.13 -32.98
C ALA A 127 -12.55 18.23 -33.04
N THR A 128 -12.34 19.37 -32.40
CA THR A 128 -13.27 20.52 -32.48
C THR A 128 -13.07 21.35 -33.75
N LYS A 129 -11.84 21.43 -34.30
CA LYS A 129 -11.58 22.17 -35.54
C LYS A 129 -11.95 21.41 -36.81
N ALA A 130 -11.91 20.08 -36.80
CA ALA A 130 -12.27 19.24 -37.96
C ALA A 130 -13.79 19.12 -38.22
N LYS A 131 -14.63 19.76 -37.39
CA LYS A 131 -16.10 19.76 -37.49
C LYS A 131 -16.71 21.10 -37.95
N THR A 132 -15.87 22.02 -38.44
CA THR A 132 -16.27 23.31 -39.03
C THR A 132 -15.78 23.39 -40.46
#